data_AF-A0A7H1N2E8-F1
#
_entry.id   AF-A0A7H1N2E8-F1
#
_cell.length_a   1.000
_cell.length_b   1.000
_cell.length_c   1.000
_cell.angle_alpha   90.00
_cell.angle_beta   90.00
_cell.angle_gamma   90.00
#
_symmetry.space_group_name_H-M   'P 1'
#
loop_
_entity.id
_entity.type
_entity.pdbx_description
1 polymer ?
#
loop_
_entity_poly.entity_id
_entity_poly.type
_entity_poly.pdbx_seq_one_letter_code
_entity_poly.pdbx_strand_id
1 'polypeptide(L)'
;MAVNQVQTTSFTYTAGDGHGGLSDTVVALTISGLNDAPVVAADSMTVDEDHAATVTVATFLANDHDPDSGDLLQLTAIQGTGASLAGSVLTYDPGNRFHYLGVGQTATEHLTYTVTDSHGASSQGDIAVTIEGRNDAPHAVADTATTREDQAITIAPLANDTDPDTPDQGHLSILAINTSGTLGTVTIHADGTLGYDPAGKFNALTGGQTATDTFSYTVSDGHGGPTRQR
;
A
#
# COMPACT_ATOMS: atom_id res chain seq x y z
N MET A 1 27.23 24.90 14.58
CA MET A 1 27.38 26.24 15.22
C MET A 1 26.63 27.10 14.26
N ALA A 2 25.49 27.68 14.63
CA ALA A 2 24.54 28.20 13.65
C ALA A 2 25.21 29.07 12.57
N VAL A 3 24.67 29.05 11.35
CA VAL A 3 25.23 29.82 10.24
C VAL A 3 25.46 31.28 10.65
N ASN A 4 26.62 31.83 10.27
CA ASN A 4 27.05 33.19 10.62
C ASN A 4 27.27 33.45 12.13
N GLN A 5 27.16 32.44 13.00
CA GLN A 5 27.57 32.57 14.38
C GLN A 5 29.11 32.62 14.45
N VAL A 6 29.65 33.55 15.23
CA VAL A 6 31.09 33.71 15.40
C VAL A 6 31.45 33.39 16.84
N GLN A 7 32.43 32.51 17.03
CA GLN A 7 33.04 32.26 18.32
C GLN A 7 34.47 32.76 18.31
N THR A 8 34.82 33.55 19.32
CA THR A 8 36.19 34.00 19.54
C THR A 8 36.79 33.23 20.70
N THR A 9 38.01 32.74 20.51
CA THR A 9 38.84 32.17 21.58
C THR A 9 40.22 32.80 21.50
N SER A 10 41.00 32.70 22.56
CA SER A 10 42.35 33.27 22.55
C SER A 10 43.28 32.47 23.45
N PHE A 11 44.57 32.53 23.13
CA PHE A 11 45.62 32.05 24.01
C PHE A 11 46.74 33.09 24.10
N THR A 12 47.48 33.05 25.21
CA THR A 12 48.64 33.90 25.43
C THR A 12 49.93 33.14 25.13
N TYR A 13 50.94 33.84 24.64
CA TYR A 13 52.30 33.33 24.58
C TYR A 13 53.29 34.41 25.02
N THR A 14 54.42 33.96 25.56
CA THR A 14 55.53 34.83 25.98
C THR A 14 56.65 34.72 24.94
N ALA A 15 56.99 35.82 24.30
CA ALA A 15 58.18 35.91 23.45
C ALA A 15 59.37 36.36 24.31
N GLY A 16 60.50 35.66 24.18
CA GLY A 16 61.75 36.02 24.85
C GLY A 16 62.85 36.37 23.86
N ASP A 17 63.69 37.35 24.19
CA ASP A 17 64.84 37.76 23.38
C ASP A 17 66.12 36.94 23.66
N GLY A 18 66.04 35.96 24.57
CA GLY A 18 67.17 35.14 25.01
C GLY A 18 68.14 35.83 25.97
N HIS A 19 67.90 37.10 26.35
CA HIS A 19 68.77 37.91 27.20
C HIS A 19 68.05 38.44 28.45
N GLY A 20 66.86 37.91 28.74
CA GLY A 20 66.08 38.22 29.95
C GLY A 20 64.90 39.16 29.71
N GLY A 21 64.73 39.69 28.49
CA GLY A 21 63.51 40.40 28.09
C GLY A 21 62.40 39.43 27.72
N LEU A 22 61.23 39.58 28.33
CA LEU A 22 60.03 38.81 28.02
C LEU A 22 58.88 39.75 27.66
N SER A 23 58.04 39.35 26.72
CA SER A 23 56.83 40.08 26.31
C SER A 23 55.67 39.12 26.12
N ASP A 24 54.58 39.34 26.83
CA ASP A 24 53.35 38.57 26.66
C ASP A 24 52.50 39.14 25.53
N THR A 25 51.90 38.26 24.73
CA THR A 25 50.99 38.63 23.64
C THR A 25 49.81 37.67 23.58
N VAL A 26 48.66 38.17 23.10
CA VAL A 26 47.45 37.39 22.87
C VAL A 26 47.33 37.07 21.38
N VAL A 27 47.05 35.81 21.07
CA VAL A 27 46.55 35.40 19.75
C VAL A 27 45.04 35.23 19.87
N ALA A 28 44.28 36.05 19.16
CA ALA A 28 42.84 35.89 19.04
C ALA A 28 42.52 35.00 17.83
N LEU A 29 41.66 34.02 18.03
CA LEU A 29 41.13 33.13 17.00
C LEU A 29 39.65 33.42 16.85
N THR A 30 39.23 33.56 15.60
CA THR A 30 37.83 33.75 15.22
C THR A 30 37.40 32.54 14.41
N ILE A 31 36.36 31.85 14.87
CA ILE A 31 35.76 30.69 14.22
C ILE A 31 34.37 31.10 13.75
N SER A 32 34.10 30.96 12.46
CA SER A 32 32.78 31.22 11.87
C SER A 32 32.03 29.92 11.65
N GLY A 33 30.76 29.87 12.09
CA GLY A 33 29.83 28.81 11.74
C GLY A 33 29.49 28.85 10.25
N LEU A 34 29.52 27.67 9.63
CA LEU A 34 28.96 27.42 8.30
C LEU A 34 27.57 26.83 8.46
N ASN A 35 26.77 26.87 7.40
CA ASN A 35 25.51 26.15 7.38
C ASN A 35 25.80 24.66 7.15
N ASP A 36 25.54 23.85 8.15
CA ASP A 36 25.52 22.40 8.03
C ASP A 36 24.18 21.96 7.39
N ALA A 37 24.14 20.77 6.77
CA ALA A 37 22.90 20.23 6.21
C ALA A 37 22.16 19.40 7.27
N PRO A 38 20.83 19.20 7.12
CA PRO A 38 20.07 18.33 8.00
C PRO A 38 20.67 16.92 8.07
N VAL A 39 20.63 16.30 9.25
CA VAL A 39 20.95 14.89 9.46
C VAL A 39 19.64 14.13 9.53
N VAL A 40 19.39 13.34 8.49
CA VAL A 40 18.19 12.52 8.35
C VAL A 40 18.40 11.09 8.84
N ALA A 41 17.39 10.51 9.46
CA ALA A 41 17.34 9.13 9.90
C ALA A 41 16.43 8.29 8.99
N ALA A 42 16.60 6.96 9.02
CA ALA A 42 15.73 6.08 8.24
C ALA A 42 14.31 6.06 8.82
N ASP A 43 13.31 6.11 7.93
CA ASP A 43 11.90 6.07 8.30
C ASP A 43 11.22 4.80 7.83
N SER A 44 10.11 4.48 8.48
CA SER A 44 9.27 3.37 8.05
C SER A 44 7.80 3.63 8.34
N MET A 45 6.93 3.03 7.52
CA MET A 45 5.50 3.03 7.76
C MET A 45 4.88 1.72 7.26
N THR A 46 3.72 1.38 7.83
CA THR A 46 2.91 0.26 7.38
C THR A 46 1.59 0.81 6.85
N VAL A 47 1.12 0.23 5.75
CA VAL A 47 -0.10 0.62 5.06
C VAL A 47 -0.85 -0.61 4.58
N ASP A 48 -2.15 -0.47 4.51
CA ASP A 48 -3.08 -1.44 3.97
C ASP A 48 -3.15 -1.27 2.45
N GLU A 49 -3.12 -2.35 1.67
CA GLU A 49 -3.07 -2.25 0.21
C GLU A 49 -4.27 -1.53 -0.43
N ASP A 50 -5.41 -1.47 0.27
CA ASP A 50 -6.65 -0.88 -0.23
C ASP A 50 -6.84 0.59 0.19
N HIS A 51 -5.95 1.09 1.06
CA HIS A 51 -6.14 2.38 1.70
C HIS A 51 -4.86 3.21 1.74
N ALA A 52 -5.01 4.50 1.44
CA ALA A 52 -3.94 5.45 1.67
C ALA A 52 -3.66 5.63 3.17
N ALA A 53 -2.38 5.73 3.53
CA ALA A 53 -1.92 6.12 4.85
C ALA A 53 -1.43 7.58 4.84
N THR A 54 -1.61 8.27 5.96
CA THR A 54 -1.17 9.66 6.12
C THR A 54 -0.40 9.87 7.42
N VAL A 55 0.60 10.75 7.38
CA VAL A 55 1.39 11.17 8.54
C VAL A 55 1.68 12.66 8.45
N THR A 56 1.69 13.36 9.59
CA THR A 56 2.07 14.78 9.58
C THR A 56 3.57 14.92 9.44
N VAL A 57 4.03 15.95 8.75
CA VAL A 57 5.46 16.25 8.57
C VAL A 57 6.18 16.39 9.91
N ALA A 58 5.53 16.96 10.94
CA ALA A 58 6.11 17.09 12.26
C ALA A 58 6.38 15.74 12.95
N THR A 59 5.46 14.78 12.80
CA THR A 59 5.69 13.40 13.29
C THR A 59 6.71 12.65 12.44
N PHE A 60 6.72 12.90 11.13
CA PHE A 60 7.63 12.24 10.20
C PHE A 60 9.08 12.64 10.46
N LEU A 61 9.38 13.94 10.61
CA LEU A 61 10.73 14.45 10.84
C LEU A 61 11.16 14.41 12.33
N ALA A 62 10.45 13.68 13.20
CA ALA A 62 10.71 13.72 14.64
C ALA A 62 12.05 13.09 15.06
N ASN A 63 12.62 12.24 14.20
CA ASN A 63 13.93 11.60 14.33
C ASN A 63 15.05 12.35 13.59
N ASP A 64 14.72 13.39 12.82
CA ASP A 64 15.65 14.20 12.07
C ASP A 64 16.08 15.43 12.88
N HIS A 65 17.30 15.91 12.63
CA HIS A 65 17.80 17.12 13.29
C HIS A 65 18.79 17.87 12.43
N ASP A 66 19.00 19.14 12.74
CA ASP A 66 20.08 19.93 12.17
C ASP A 66 21.20 20.14 13.21
N PRO A 67 22.49 20.02 12.85
CA PRO A 67 23.61 20.37 13.73
C PRO A 67 23.63 21.85 14.14
N ASP A 68 22.98 22.72 13.38
CA ASP A 68 22.87 24.14 13.65
C ASP A 68 21.69 24.47 14.58
N SER A 69 22.05 24.92 15.78
CA SER A 69 21.09 25.21 16.84
C SER A 69 20.09 26.30 16.44
N GLY A 70 18.82 25.93 16.37
CA GLY A 70 17.71 26.84 16.09
C GLY A 70 17.19 26.74 14.66
N ASP A 71 17.84 25.94 13.81
CA ASP A 71 17.37 25.68 12.47
C ASP A 71 16.07 24.86 12.49
N LEU A 72 15.17 25.23 11.59
CA LEU A 72 13.90 24.52 11.39
C LEU A 72 14.02 23.62 10.17
N LEU A 73 13.53 22.40 10.30
CA LEU A 73 13.48 21.44 9.20
C LEU A 73 12.17 21.56 8.43
N GLN A 74 12.29 21.56 7.10
CA GLN A 74 11.16 21.50 6.19
C GLN A 74 11.28 20.30 5.26
N LEU A 75 10.23 19.47 5.20
CA LEU A 75 10.09 18.49 4.14
C LEU A 75 9.74 19.20 2.84
N THR A 76 10.64 19.17 1.86
CA THR A 76 10.50 19.93 0.61
C THR A 76 10.14 19.05 -0.57
N ALA A 77 10.46 17.75 -0.53
CA ALA A 77 10.08 16.80 -1.55
C ALA A 77 9.85 15.40 -0.97
N ILE A 78 8.96 14.67 -1.64
CA ILE A 78 8.78 13.23 -1.50
C ILE A 78 8.76 12.63 -2.89
N GLN A 79 9.47 11.52 -3.09
CA GLN A 79 9.61 10.85 -4.37
C GLN A 79 9.35 9.36 -4.24
N GLY A 80 8.56 8.84 -5.17
CA GLY A 80 8.16 7.44 -5.25
C GLY A 80 6.68 7.34 -5.66
N THR A 81 6.32 6.24 -6.30
CA THR A 81 4.94 6.04 -6.78
C THR A 81 3.99 5.95 -5.60
N GLY A 82 2.85 6.64 -5.67
CA GLY A 82 1.85 6.67 -4.59
C GLY A 82 2.14 7.70 -3.49
N ALA A 83 3.34 8.26 -3.44
CA ALA A 83 3.71 9.24 -2.44
C ALA A 83 3.31 10.67 -2.85
N SER A 84 2.77 11.45 -1.91
CA SER A 84 2.44 12.86 -2.13
C SER A 84 2.58 13.69 -0.85
N LEU A 85 2.91 14.96 -1.02
CA LEU A 85 3.02 15.93 0.06
C LEU A 85 2.03 17.07 -0.20
N ALA A 86 1.06 17.23 0.70
CA ALA A 86 0.07 18.30 0.65
C ALA A 86 0.12 19.12 1.95
N GLY A 87 0.68 20.32 1.86
CA GLY A 87 0.90 21.16 3.05
C GLY A 87 1.83 20.45 4.04
N SER A 88 1.31 20.15 5.23
CA SER A 88 2.06 19.46 6.30
C SER A 88 1.69 17.99 6.44
N VAL A 89 1.09 17.37 5.41
CA VAL A 89 0.67 15.97 5.42
C VAL A 89 1.35 15.21 4.29
N LEU A 90 2.09 14.19 4.66
CA LEU A 90 2.62 13.17 3.78
C LEU A 90 1.57 12.07 3.64
N THR A 91 1.29 11.67 2.42
CA THR A 91 0.37 10.57 2.08
C THR A 91 1.11 9.54 1.23
N TYR A 92 0.91 8.27 1.53
CA TYR A 92 1.25 7.17 0.63
C TYR A 92 -0.02 6.41 0.29
N ASP A 93 -0.32 6.33 -1.01
CA ASP A 93 -1.45 5.58 -1.57
C ASP A 93 -0.90 4.49 -2.52
N PRO A 94 -0.99 3.20 -2.14
CA PRO A 94 -0.59 2.11 -3.02
C PRO A 94 -1.43 2.05 -4.30
N GLY A 95 -2.67 2.55 -4.26
CA GLY A 95 -3.70 2.29 -5.26
C GLY A 95 -3.81 0.80 -5.59
N ASN A 96 -4.21 0.47 -6.82
CA ASN A 96 -4.42 -0.93 -7.22
C ASN A 96 -3.13 -1.72 -7.49
N ARG A 97 -1.96 -1.19 -7.13
CA ARG A 97 -0.67 -1.80 -7.48
C ARG A 97 -0.41 -3.07 -6.70
N PHE A 98 -1.03 -3.20 -5.53
CA PHE A 98 -0.74 -4.26 -4.60
C PHE A 98 -1.89 -5.23 -4.34
N HIS A 99 -3.12 -4.97 -4.83
CA HIS A 99 -4.36 -5.78 -4.69
C HIS A 99 -4.28 -7.27 -5.08
N TYR A 100 -3.08 -7.77 -5.38
CA TYR A 100 -2.80 -9.19 -5.51
C TYR A 100 -2.34 -9.82 -4.19
N LEU A 101 -2.13 -9.02 -3.14
CA LEU A 101 -1.64 -9.49 -1.84
C LEU A 101 -2.81 -9.95 -0.97
N GLY A 102 -3.03 -11.26 -0.91
CA GLY A 102 -4.03 -11.80 0.02
C GLY A 102 -3.62 -11.69 1.50
N VAL A 103 -4.51 -12.14 2.38
CA VAL A 103 -4.32 -12.15 3.85
C VAL A 103 -2.97 -12.76 4.24
N GLY A 104 -2.18 -11.98 4.98
CA GLY A 104 -0.87 -12.41 5.50
C GLY A 104 0.28 -12.30 4.50
N GLN A 105 0.01 -11.83 3.27
CA GLN A 105 1.05 -11.39 2.35
C GLN A 105 1.46 -9.96 2.64
N THR A 106 2.70 -9.63 2.29
CA THR A 106 3.25 -8.28 2.42
C THR A 106 4.17 -7.95 1.25
N ALA A 107 4.23 -6.69 0.87
CA ALA A 107 5.27 -6.15 0.00
C ALA A 107 6.03 -5.00 0.69
N THR A 108 7.21 -4.67 0.19
CA THR A 108 7.98 -3.52 0.67
C THR A 108 8.35 -2.62 -0.50
N GLU A 109 8.07 -1.31 -0.34
CA GLU A 109 8.54 -0.27 -1.23
C GLU A 109 9.52 0.67 -0.52
N HIS A 110 10.39 1.29 -1.31
CA HIS A 110 11.29 2.33 -0.83
C HIS A 110 10.95 3.66 -1.51
N LEU A 111 10.68 4.67 -0.69
CA LEU A 111 10.50 6.05 -1.12
C LEU A 111 11.71 6.86 -0.66
N THR A 112 11.89 8.03 -1.26
CA THR A 112 12.91 8.98 -0.78
C THR A 112 12.29 10.33 -0.50
N TYR A 113 12.80 11.03 0.50
CA TYR A 113 12.35 12.37 0.87
C TYR A 113 13.51 13.34 0.96
N THR A 114 13.24 14.63 0.81
CA THR A 114 14.23 15.70 0.96
C THR A 114 13.83 16.63 2.08
N VAL A 115 14.77 16.86 2.99
CA VAL A 115 14.65 17.83 4.08
C VAL A 115 15.58 18.98 3.80
N THR A 116 15.09 20.20 3.96
CA THR A 116 15.85 21.43 3.81
C THR A 116 15.78 22.22 5.12
N ASP A 117 16.92 22.76 5.55
CA ASP A 117 16.98 23.65 6.72
C ASP A 117 16.47 25.06 6.37
N SER A 118 16.46 25.96 7.37
CA SER A 118 16.02 27.35 7.20
C SER A 118 16.95 28.24 6.36
N HIS A 119 18.14 27.74 6.00
CA HIS A 119 19.19 28.46 5.29
C HIS A 119 19.53 27.86 3.92
N GLY A 120 18.85 26.78 3.52
CA GLY A 120 18.85 26.20 2.19
C GLY A 120 19.74 24.97 1.99
N ALA A 121 20.46 24.45 2.99
CA ALA A 121 21.13 23.15 2.81
C ALA A 121 20.12 22.01 2.97
N SER A 122 20.41 20.86 2.34
CA SER A 122 19.43 19.77 2.21
C SER A 122 20.07 18.40 2.26
N SER A 123 19.30 17.44 2.75
CA SER A 123 19.64 16.02 2.82
C SER A 123 18.49 15.15 2.33
N GLN A 124 18.82 13.94 1.87
CA GLN A 124 17.86 12.95 1.38
C GLN A 124 17.84 11.74 2.30
N GLY A 125 16.63 11.30 2.68
CA GLY A 125 16.41 10.09 3.48
C GLY A 125 15.58 9.05 2.74
N ASP A 126 15.59 7.83 3.26
CA ASP A 126 14.84 6.67 2.76
C ASP A 126 13.65 6.34 3.67
N ILE A 127 12.54 5.95 3.07
CA ILE A 127 11.35 5.44 3.76
C ILE A 127 11.12 4.01 3.32
N ALA A 128 11.09 3.07 4.27
CA ALA A 128 10.62 1.71 4.03
C ALA A 128 9.11 1.62 4.27
N VAL A 129 8.33 1.42 3.20
CA VAL A 129 6.88 1.24 3.29
C VAL A 129 6.57 -0.26 3.25
N THR A 130 5.97 -0.79 4.30
CA THR A 130 5.44 -2.16 4.31
C THR A 130 3.96 -2.12 3.95
N ILE A 131 3.59 -2.77 2.85
CA ILE A 131 2.20 -2.91 2.39
C ILE A 131 1.69 -4.26 2.90
N GLU A 132 0.62 -4.25 3.67
CA GLU A 132 -0.07 -5.43 4.17
C GLU A 132 -1.24 -5.78 3.26
N GLY A 133 -1.28 -7.05 2.84
CA GLY A 133 -2.39 -7.62 2.10
C GLY A 133 -3.64 -7.82 2.95
N ARG A 134 -4.80 -7.61 2.35
CA ARG A 134 -6.12 -7.90 2.91
C ARG A 134 -6.81 -8.96 2.07
N ASN A 135 -8.10 -9.13 2.30
CA ASN A 135 -8.89 -10.07 1.52
C ASN A 135 -9.74 -9.27 0.56
N ASP A 136 -9.48 -9.42 -0.73
CA ASP A 136 -10.34 -8.95 -1.78
C ASP A 136 -11.45 -9.96 -2.06
N ALA A 137 -12.59 -9.48 -2.54
CA ALA A 137 -13.72 -10.35 -2.84
C ALA A 137 -13.60 -10.95 -4.25
N PRO A 138 -14.04 -12.21 -4.48
CA PRO A 138 -13.96 -12.84 -5.79
C PRO A 138 -14.81 -12.10 -6.81
N HIS A 139 -14.27 -11.87 -8.00
CA HIS A 139 -15.01 -11.36 -9.14
C HIS A 139 -15.58 -12.52 -9.96
N ALA A 140 -16.88 -12.74 -9.78
CA ALA A 140 -17.60 -13.78 -10.50
C ALA A 140 -18.26 -13.26 -11.80
N VAL A 141 -18.44 -14.13 -12.78
CA VAL A 141 -18.91 -13.81 -14.13
C VAL A 141 -20.13 -14.67 -14.48
N ALA A 142 -21.21 -14.03 -14.93
CA ALA A 142 -22.47 -14.72 -15.21
C ALA A 142 -22.33 -15.85 -16.25
N ASP A 143 -22.99 -16.97 -15.98
CA ASP A 143 -22.97 -18.17 -16.81
C ASP A 143 -24.23 -18.32 -17.67
N THR A 144 -24.07 -18.99 -18.81
CA THR A 144 -25.19 -19.47 -19.60
C THR A 144 -24.95 -20.91 -20.05
N ALA A 145 -26.00 -21.72 -20.03
CA ALA A 145 -25.97 -23.09 -20.51
C ALA A 145 -27.28 -23.40 -21.25
N THR A 146 -27.21 -24.34 -22.19
CA THR A 146 -28.39 -24.82 -22.92
C THR A 146 -28.46 -26.34 -22.83
N THR A 147 -29.66 -26.86 -22.67
CA THR A 147 -29.93 -28.31 -22.64
C THR A 147 -31.29 -28.57 -23.30
N ARG A 148 -31.60 -29.84 -23.57
CA ARG A 148 -32.95 -30.25 -23.99
C ARG A 148 -33.89 -30.26 -22.79
N GLU A 149 -35.19 -30.17 -23.06
CA GLU A 149 -36.25 -30.12 -22.06
C GLU A 149 -36.31 -31.36 -21.14
N ASP A 150 -35.68 -32.46 -21.56
CA ASP A 150 -35.65 -33.76 -20.90
C ASP A 150 -34.22 -34.22 -20.54
N GLN A 151 -33.23 -33.32 -20.63
CA GLN A 151 -31.82 -33.65 -20.44
C GLN A 151 -31.20 -32.82 -19.32
N ALA A 152 -30.68 -33.51 -18.30
CA ALA A 152 -29.85 -32.88 -17.28
C ALA A 152 -28.49 -32.44 -17.86
N ILE A 153 -27.93 -31.36 -17.31
CA ILE A 153 -26.64 -30.80 -17.70
C ILE A 153 -25.77 -30.51 -16.48
N THR A 154 -24.45 -30.56 -16.68
CA THR A 154 -23.45 -30.10 -15.72
C THR A 154 -22.86 -28.78 -16.20
N ILE A 155 -22.78 -27.80 -15.29
CA ILE A 155 -22.29 -26.45 -15.52
C ILE A 155 -21.08 -26.24 -14.61
N ALA A 156 -20.02 -25.64 -15.12
CA ALA A 156 -18.81 -25.31 -14.36
C ALA A 156 -18.75 -23.79 -14.15
N PRO A 157 -19.52 -23.24 -13.19
CA PRO A 157 -19.70 -21.79 -13.07
C PRO A 157 -18.42 -21.06 -12.62
N LEU A 158 -17.51 -21.75 -11.94
CA LEU A 158 -16.28 -21.11 -11.44
C LEU A 158 -15.19 -20.96 -12.53
N ALA A 159 -15.41 -21.46 -13.74
CA ALA A 159 -14.37 -21.54 -14.77
C ALA A 159 -13.98 -20.17 -15.36
N ASN A 160 -14.85 -19.18 -15.24
CA ASN A 160 -14.69 -17.79 -15.68
C ASN A 160 -14.61 -16.81 -14.50
N ASP A 161 -14.64 -17.30 -13.27
CA ASP A 161 -14.52 -16.51 -12.05
C ASP A 161 -13.04 -16.30 -11.70
N THR A 162 -12.76 -15.17 -11.05
CA THR A 162 -11.41 -14.75 -10.69
C THR A 162 -11.37 -14.18 -9.29
N ASP A 163 -10.20 -14.20 -8.68
CA ASP A 163 -9.93 -13.49 -7.43
C ASP A 163 -8.71 -12.57 -7.64
N PRO A 164 -8.74 -11.30 -7.20
CA PRO A 164 -7.55 -10.46 -7.20
C PRO A 164 -6.39 -11.07 -6.40
N ASP A 165 -6.69 -11.70 -5.26
CA ASP A 165 -5.71 -12.22 -4.32
C ASP A 165 -4.98 -13.43 -4.90
N THR A 166 -3.65 -13.31 -5.02
CA THR A 166 -2.81 -14.39 -5.57
C THR A 166 -2.97 -15.73 -4.85
N PRO A 167 -3.09 -15.77 -3.49
CA PRO A 167 -3.34 -17.02 -2.77
C PRO A 167 -4.68 -17.69 -3.13
N ASP A 168 -5.67 -16.92 -3.58
CA ASP A 168 -7.06 -17.38 -3.76
C ASP A 168 -7.40 -17.64 -5.23
N GLN A 169 -6.52 -17.24 -6.16
CA GLN A 169 -6.62 -17.58 -7.58
C GLN A 169 -6.70 -19.10 -7.80
N GLY A 170 -7.83 -19.54 -8.36
CA GLY A 170 -8.09 -20.96 -8.63
C GLY A 170 -8.55 -21.76 -7.41
N HIS A 171 -8.75 -21.10 -6.26
CA HIS A 171 -9.21 -21.70 -5.01
C HIS A 171 -10.63 -21.25 -4.62
N LEU A 172 -11.44 -20.89 -5.62
CA LEU A 172 -12.83 -20.49 -5.43
C LEU A 172 -13.75 -21.69 -5.21
N SER A 173 -14.84 -21.46 -4.47
CA SER A 173 -15.85 -22.46 -4.16
C SER A 173 -17.27 -21.88 -4.17
N ILE A 174 -18.27 -22.75 -4.38
CA ILE A 174 -19.67 -22.36 -4.27
C ILE A 174 -20.12 -22.51 -2.82
N LEU A 175 -20.38 -21.38 -2.17
CA LEU A 175 -20.81 -21.32 -0.77
C LEU A 175 -22.31 -21.62 -0.61
N ALA A 176 -23.14 -21.15 -1.53
CA ALA A 176 -24.58 -21.31 -1.46
C ALA A 176 -25.24 -21.22 -2.85
N ILE A 177 -26.43 -21.82 -2.98
CA ILE A 177 -27.33 -21.64 -4.11
C ILE A 177 -28.68 -21.15 -3.64
N ASN A 178 -29.28 -20.28 -4.43
CA ASN A 178 -30.66 -19.88 -4.31
C ASN A 178 -31.44 -20.25 -5.58
N THR A 179 -32.28 -21.27 -5.45
CA THR A 179 -33.18 -21.79 -6.49
C THR A 179 -34.60 -21.21 -6.38
N SER A 180 -34.79 -20.09 -5.68
CA SER A 180 -36.10 -19.46 -5.57
C SER A 180 -36.57 -18.99 -6.94
N GLY A 181 -37.69 -19.55 -7.41
CA GLY A 181 -38.23 -19.27 -8.73
C GLY A 181 -37.70 -20.17 -9.84
N THR A 182 -36.71 -21.03 -9.55
CA THR A 182 -36.22 -22.04 -10.49
C THR A 182 -37.27 -23.14 -10.64
N LEU A 183 -37.58 -23.50 -11.88
CA LEU A 183 -38.57 -24.54 -12.20
C LEU A 183 -37.95 -25.94 -12.11
N GLY A 184 -36.77 -26.11 -12.70
CA GLY A 184 -35.97 -27.33 -12.61
C GLY A 184 -35.36 -27.54 -11.22
N THR A 185 -34.55 -28.58 -11.09
CA THR A 185 -33.79 -28.88 -9.87
C THR A 185 -32.31 -28.60 -10.07
N VAL A 186 -31.68 -27.93 -9.11
CA VAL A 186 -30.25 -27.61 -9.11
C VAL A 186 -29.53 -28.37 -7.99
N THR A 187 -28.39 -28.97 -8.29
CA THR A 187 -27.54 -29.67 -7.32
C THR A 187 -26.11 -29.15 -7.37
N ILE A 188 -25.45 -29.03 -6.22
CA ILE A 188 -24.01 -28.72 -6.13
C ILE A 188 -23.24 -30.03 -6.04
N HIS A 189 -22.25 -30.23 -6.91
CA HIS A 189 -21.32 -31.34 -6.82
C HIS A 189 -20.09 -30.98 -5.97
N ALA A 190 -19.41 -32.00 -5.45
CA ALA A 190 -18.24 -31.82 -4.58
C ALA A 190 -17.05 -31.16 -5.30
N ASP A 191 -17.01 -31.20 -6.63
CA ASP A 191 -15.99 -30.56 -7.47
C ASP A 191 -16.32 -29.11 -7.84
N GLY A 192 -17.40 -28.53 -7.27
CA GLY A 192 -17.83 -27.17 -7.54
C GLY A 192 -18.64 -27.01 -8.83
N THR A 193 -18.92 -28.09 -9.56
CA THR A 193 -19.86 -28.03 -10.69
C THR A 193 -21.32 -28.06 -10.23
N LEU A 194 -22.22 -27.55 -11.06
CA LEU A 194 -23.66 -27.54 -10.82
C LEU A 194 -24.37 -28.50 -11.76
N GLY A 195 -25.23 -29.34 -11.21
CA GLY A 195 -26.21 -30.10 -11.98
C GLY A 195 -27.50 -29.28 -12.12
N TYR A 196 -28.04 -29.21 -13.33
CA TYR A 196 -29.40 -28.72 -13.58
C TYR A 196 -30.20 -29.79 -14.32
N ASP A 197 -31.35 -30.17 -13.76
CA ASP A 197 -32.31 -31.08 -14.39
C ASP A 197 -33.65 -30.32 -14.58
N PRO A 198 -34.14 -30.18 -15.83
CA PRO A 198 -35.47 -29.64 -16.13
C PRO A 198 -36.62 -30.28 -15.35
N ALA A 199 -36.45 -31.50 -14.84
CA ALA A 199 -37.41 -32.25 -14.01
C ALA A 199 -38.81 -32.32 -14.64
N GLY A 200 -38.87 -32.43 -15.97
CA GLY A 200 -40.08 -32.48 -16.78
C GLY A 200 -40.91 -31.20 -16.83
N LYS A 201 -40.44 -30.08 -16.25
CA LYS A 201 -41.17 -28.80 -16.21
C LYS A 201 -41.32 -28.15 -17.59
N PHE A 202 -40.49 -28.56 -18.55
CA PHE A 202 -40.43 -27.98 -19.88
C PHE A 202 -40.88 -28.95 -20.99
N ASN A 203 -41.43 -30.11 -20.65
CA ASN A 203 -41.89 -31.14 -21.63
C ASN A 203 -43.00 -30.67 -22.58
N ALA A 204 -43.62 -29.52 -22.30
CA ALA A 204 -44.61 -28.91 -23.18
C ALA A 204 -43.99 -28.13 -24.34
N LEU A 205 -42.67 -27.91 -24.35
CA LEU A 205 -41.98 -27.24 -25.45
C LEU A 205 -42.07 -28.12 -26.72
N THR A 206 -42.39 -27.46 -27.84
CA THR A 206 -42.44 -28.08 -29.17
C THR A 206 -41.30 -27.55 -30.05
N GLY A 207 -41.07 -28.16 -31.22
CA GLY A 207 -39.95 -27.82 -32.10
C GLY A 207 -39.83 -26.32 -32.39
N GLY A 208 -38.68 -25.74 -32.00
CA GLY A 208 -38.36 -24.32 -32.18
C GLY A 208 -38.75 -23.41 -31.01
N GLN A 209 -39.43 -23.92 -29.99
CA GLN A 209 -39.70 -23.17 -28.76
C GLN A 209 -38.51 -23.24 -27.80
N THR A 210 -38.32 -22.18 -27.02
CA THR A 210 -37.30 -22.09 -25.97
C THR A 210 -37.94 -21.51 -24.71
N ALA A 211 -37.36 -21.87 -23.56
CA ALA A 211 -37.68 -21.27 -22.27
C ALA A 211 -36.38 -21.05 -21.51
N THR A 212 -36.40 -20.09 -20.59
CA THR A 212 -35.27 -19.79 -19.71
C THR A 212 -35.67 -20.09 -18.28
N ASP A 213 -34.78 -20.79 -17.59
CA ASP A 213 -34.81 -20.93 -16.13
C ASP A 213 -33.60 -20.22 -15.54
N THR A 214 -33.69 -19.77 -14.30
CA THR A 214 -32.61 -19.00 -13.65
C THR A 214 -32.46 -19.42 -12.19
N PHE A 215 -31.23 -19.42 -11.70
CA PHE A 215 -30.89 -19.62 -10.29
C PHE A 215 -29.64 -18.81 -9.98
N SER A 216 -29.42 -18.49 -8.71
CA SER A 216 -28.26 -17.71 -8.27
C SER A 216 -27.35 -18.54 -7.39
N TYR A 217 -26.06 -18.24 -7.39
CA TYR A 217 -25.08 -18.88 -6.51
C TYR A 217 -24.16 -17.82 -5.88
N THR A 218 -23.53 -18.19 -4.77
CA THR A 218 -22.57 -17.35 -4.03
C THR A 218 -21.20 -17.98 -4.13
N VAL A 219 -20.20 -17.21 -4.57
CA VAL A 219 -18.79 -17.64 -4.68
C VAL A 219 -18.04 -17.20 -3.43
N SER A 220 -17.09 -18.01 -2.98
CA SER A 220 -16.23 -17.74 -1.84
C SER A 220 -14.79 -18.15 -2.12
N ASP A 221 -13.88 -17.29 -1.67
CA ASP A 221 -12.42 -17.42 -1.60
C ASP A 221 -11.92 -18.26 -0.38
N GLY A 222 -12.80 -18.45 0.62
CA GLY A 222 -12.46 -19.12 1.88
C GLY A 222 -11.97 -18.20 3.01
N HIS A 223 -11.86 -16.89 2.75
CA HIS A 223 -11.27 -15.91 3.66
C HIS A 223 -12.21 -14.75 4.02
N GLY A 224 -13.33 -14.56 3.32
CA GLY A 224 -14.31 -13.53 3.67
C GLY A 224 -15.18 -13.10 2.49
N GLY A 225 -15.72 -11.88 2.54
CA GLY A 225 -16.22 -11.14 1.36
C GLY A 225 -16.95 -11.89 0.23
N PRO A 226 -17.98 -12.72 0.47
CA PRO A 226 -18.58 -13.51 -0.62
C PRO A 226 -19.29 -12.63 -1.65
N THR A 227 -19.13 -12.94 -2.94
CA THR A 227 -19.89 -12.29 -4.03
C THR A 227 -21.04 -13.17 -4.50
N ARG A 228 -22.14 -12.53 -4.93
CA ARG A 228 -23.37 -13.18 -5.40
C ARG A 228 -23.50 -13.07 -6.91
N GLN A 229 -23.82 -14.17 -7.58
CA GLN A 229 -24.13 -14.22 -9.01
C GLN A 229 -25.56 -14.71 -9.29
N ARG A 230 -26.04 -14.39 -10.50
CA ARG A 230 -27.40 -14.68 -10.99
C ARG A 230 -27.37 -15.34 -12.35
#